data_AF-A0A7W4ABP6-F1
#
_entry.id   AF-A0A7W4ABP6-F1
#
_cell.length_a   1.000
_cell.length_b   1.000
_cell.length_c   1.000
_cell.angle_alpha   90.00
_cell.angle_beta   90.00
_cell.angle_gamma   90.00
#
_symmetry.space_group_name_H-M   'P 1'
#
loop_
_entity.id
_entity.type
_entity.pdbx_description
1 polymer ?
#
loop_
_entity_poly.entity_id
_entity_poly.type
_entity_poly.pdbx_seq_one_letter_code
_entity_poly.pdbx_strand_id
1 'polypeptide(L)' 'MKSKLFIGGSILLAFAVFSGLMETMFYGSIDSEGVLQESLFLPLTFICLALSVTFYASSLIIQVKGRITHNQSH' A
#
# COMPACT_ATOMS: atom_id res chain seq x y z
N MET A 1 10.81 -13.79 -12.19
CA MET A 1 11.56 -12.85 -11.31
C MET A 1 10.55 -11.91 -10.68
N LYS A 2 10.45 -11.82 -9.35
CA LYS A 2 9.56 -10.83 -8.73
C LYS A 2 10.11 -9.45 -9.08
N SER A 3 9.32 -8.62 -9.77
CA SER A 3 9.74 -7.26 -10.12
C SER A 3 10.12 -6.49 -8.86
N LYS A 4 11.18 -5.69 -8.93
CA LYS A 4 11.60 -4.81 -7.82
C LYS A 4 10.44 -3.95 -7.29
N LEU A 5 9.51 -3.58 -8.18
CA LEU A 5 8.25 -2.88 -7.83
C LEU A 5 7.33 -3.70 -6.91
N PHE A 6 7.21 -5.01 -7.14
CA PHE A 6 6.38 -5.90 -6.31
C PHE A 6 6.93 -6.03 -4.89
N ILE A 7 8.26 -6.12 -4.76
CA ILE A 7 8.94 -6.15 -3.47
C ILE A 7 8.78 -4.80 -2.75
N GLY A 8 8.99 -3.68 -3.44
CA GLY A 8 8.77 -2.35 -2.88
C GLY A 8 7.33 -2.14 -2.40
N GLY A 9 6.34 -2.57 -3.21
CA GLY A 9 4.92 -2.52 -2.83
C GLY A 9 4.61 -3.35 -1.58
N SER A 10 5.23 -4.53 -1.45
CA SER A 10 5.06 -5.41 -0.28
C SER A 10 5.65 -4.81 0.99
N ILE A 11 6.79 -4.13 0.91
CA ILE A 11 7.41 -3.45 2.05
C ILE A 11 6.53 -2.27 2.50
N LEU A 12 6.06 -1.45 1.56
CA LEU A 12 5.13 -0.35 1.86
C LEU A 12 3.82 -0.85 2.46
N LEU A 13 3.32 -2.00 2.00
CA LEU A 13 2.13 -2.62 2.57
C LEU A 13 2.34 -3.04 4.02
N ALA A 14 3.47 -3.69 4.32
CA ALA A 14 3.82 -4.07 5.68
C ALA A 14 3.92 -2.85 6.61
N PHE A 15 4.49 -1.75 6.11
CA PHE A 15 4.57 -0.48 6.84
C PHE A 15 3.20 0.14 7.09
N ALA A 16 2.30 0.11 6.10
CA ALA A 16 0.92 0.58 6.25
C ALA A 16 0.16 -0.24 7.32
N VAL A 17 0.27 -1.57 7.27
CA VAL A 17 -0.35 -2.45 8.27
C VAL A 17 0.20 -2.18 9.66
N PHE A 18 1.53 -2.03 9.79
CA PHE A 18 2.16 -1.72 11.06
C PHE A 18 1.68 -0.36 11.61
N SER A 19 1.65 0.67 10.77
CA SER A 19 1.17 2.00 11.16
C SER A 19 -0.30 1.98 11.58
N GLY A 20 -1.16 1.27 10.85
CA GLY A 20 -2.59 1.14 11.22
C GLY A 20 -2.80 0.34 12.50
N LEU A 21 -1.93 -0.64 12.78
CA LEU A 21 -1.94 -1.36 14.05
C LEU A 21 -1.50 -0.45 15.20
N MET A 22 -0.45 0.37 15.01
CA MET A 22 -0.02 1.35 16.00
C MET A 22 -1.12 2.38 16.28
N GLU A 23 -1.82 2.85 15.25
CA GLU A 23 -2.98 3.74 15.41
C GLU A 23 -4.03 3.12 16.34
N THR A 24 -4.43 1.90 16.05
CA THR A 24 -5.45 1.20 16.85
C THR A 24 -5.00 0.95 18.29
N MET A 25 -3.70 0.66 18.50
CA MET A 25 -3.14 0.36 19.82
C MET A 25 -2.93 1.61 20.70
N PHE A 26 -2.54 2.73 20.11
CA PHE A 26 -2.15 3.94 20.86
C PHE A 26 -3.21 5.04 20.86
N TYR A 27 -3.97 5.19 19.77
CA TYR A 27 -4.96 6.26 19.59
C TYR A 27 -6.39 5.72 19.64
N GLY A 28 -6.57 4.41 19.45
CA GLY A 28 -7.88 3.78 19.48
C GLY A 28 -8.74 4.20 18.29
N SER A 29 -10.04 4.28 18.49
CA SER A 29 -11.00 4.71 17.47
C SER A 29 -11.64 6.05 17.88
N ILE A 30 -12.74 6.40 17.24
CA ILE A 30 -13.51 7.60 17.54
C ILE A 30 -13.87 7.62 19.04
N ASP A 31 -13.53 8.72 19.71
CA ASP A 31 -13.83 8.93 21.12
C ASP A 31 -15.34 9.10 21.36
N SER A 32 -15.79 9.03 22.62
CA SER A 32 -17.20 9.20 23.01
C SER A 32 -17.81 10.52 22.55
N GLU A 33 -17.00 11.54 22.32
CA GLU A 33 -17.40 12.84 21.79
C GLU A 33 -17.49 12.88 20.24
N GLY A 34 -17.28 11.74 19.57
CA GLY A 34 -17.32 11.66 18.11
C GLY A 34 -16.10 12.24 17.41
N VAL A 35 -15.08 12.64 18.15
CA VAL A 35 -13.86 13.26 17.63
C VAL A 35 -12.81 12.19 17.36
N LEU A 36 -12.24 12.22 16.16
CA LEU A 36 -11.08 11.40 15.82
C LEU A 36 -9.85 12.05 16.44
N GLN A 37 -9.12 11.30 17.27
CA GLN A 37 -7.91 11.80 17.89
C GLN A 37 -6.84 12.10 16.83
N GLU A 38 -6.15 13.24 16.97
CA GLU A 38 -5.10 13.62 16.04
C GLU A 38 -3.92 12.65 16.13
N SER A 39 -3.63 11.95 15.04
CA SER A 39 -2.53 10.99 14.97
C SER A 39 -1.73 11.17 13.68
N LEU A 40 -0.43 10.90 13.75
CA LEU A 40 0.43 10.83 12.56
C LEU A 40 0.34 9.46 11.89
N PHE A 41 -0.07 8.42 12.63
CA PHE A 41 -0.12 7.05 12.13
C PHE A 41 -1.26 6.83 11.15
N LEU A 42 -2.42 7.47 11.33
CA LEU A 42 -3.54 7.34 10.40
C LEU A 42 -3.23 7.96 9.02
N PRO A 43 -2.77 9.22 8.90
CA PRO A 43 -2.33 9.77 7.61
C PRO A 43 -1.21 8.95 6.97
N LEU A 44 -0.23 8.50 7.75
CA LEU A 44 0.89 7.70 7.25
C LEU A 44 0.44 6.35 6.70
N THR A 45 -0.51 5.70 7.38
CA THR A 45 -1.14 4.45 6.91
C THR A 45 -1.75 4.64 5.53
N PHE A 46 -2.55 5.70 5.33
CA PHE A 46 -3.18 5.98 4.04
C PHE A 46 -2.16 6.23 2.93
N ILE A 47 -1.12 7.04 3.20
CA ILE A 47 -0.07 7.33 2.20
C ILE A 47 0.68 6.06 1.82
N CYS A 48 1.13 5.27 2.79
CA CYS A 48 1.85 4.02 2.54
C CYS A 48 0.97 3.01 1.79
N LEU A 49 -0.32 2.90 2.15
CA LEU A 49 -1.28 2.04 1.48
C LEU A 49 -1.50 2.47 0.02
N ALA A 50 -1.72 3.77 -0.22
CA ALA A 50 -1.92 4.32 -1.56
C ALA A 50 -0.69 4.09 -2.47
N LEU A 51 0.51 4.28 -1.93
CA LEU A 51 1.75 4.01 -2.66
C LEU A 51 1.92 2.52 -2.96
N SER A 52 1.62 1.64 -1.99
CA SER A 52 1.66 0.19 -2.19
C SER A 52 0.73 -0.26 -3.32
N VAL A 53 -0.52 0.21 -3.31
CA VAL A 53 -1.51 -0.08 -4.36
C VAL A 53 -1.01 0.42 -5.72
N THR A 54 -0.45 1.62 -5.78
CA THR A 54 0.10 2.20 -7.03
C THR A 54 1.24 1.35 -7.58
N PHE A 55 2.11 0.83 -6.71
CA PHE A 55 3.23 -0.03 -7.11
C PHE A 55 2.76 -1.38 -7.63
N TYR A 56 1.75 -1.97 -6.99
CA TYR A 56 1.14 -3.20 -7.48
C TYR A 56 0.43 -3.00 -8.82
N ALA A 57 -0.37 -1.93 -8.97
CA ALA A 57 -1.02 -1.60 -10.24
C ALA A 57 0.01 -1.43 -11.37
N SER A 58 1.08 -0.67 -11.11
CA SER A 58 2.19 -0.49 -12.07
C SER A 58 2.87 -1.81 -12.41
N SER A 59 3.12 -2.67 -11.41
CA SER A 59 3.70 -4.00 -11.61
C SER A 59 2.80 -4.90 -12.46
N LEU A 60 1.47 -4.80 -12.32
CA LEU A 60 0.52 -5.55 -13.15
C LEU A 60 0.52 -5.03 -14.58
N ILE A 61 0.48 -3.72 -14.78
CA ILE A 61 0.50 -3.09 -16.12
C ILE A 61 1.77 -3.49 -16.88
N ILE A 62 2.94 -3.45 -16.23
CA ILE A 62 4.22 -3.86 -16.84
C ILE A 62 4.20 -5.34 -17.23
N GLN A 63 3.69 -6.21 -16.36
CA GLN A 63 3.58 -7.65 -16.65
C GLN A 63 2.63 -7.92 -17.82
N VAL A 64 1.46 -7.27 -17.85
CA VAL A 64 0.48 -7.41 -18.94
C VAL A 64 1.08 -6.93 -20.26
N LYS A 65 1.71 -5.75 -20.29
CA LYS A 65 2.38 -5.21 -21.48
C LYS A 65 3.46 -6.17 -22.00
N GLY A 66 4.31 -6.70 -21.11
CA GLY A 66 5.34 -7.67 -21.47
C GLY A 66 4.78 -8.96 -22.09
N ARG A 67 3.64 -9.46 -21.60
CA ARG A 67 2.98 -10.65 -22.17
C ARG A 67 2.39 -10.38 -23.54
N ILE A 68 1.81 -9.21 -23.78
CA ILE A 68 1.24 -8.85 -25.09
C ILE A 68 2.34 -8.75 -26.14
N THR A 69 3.45 -8.08 -25.85
CA THR A 69 4.57 -7.93 -26.79
C THR A 69 5.22 -9.28 -27.16
N HIS A 70 5.36 -10.20 -26.19
CA HIS A 70 5.89 -11.53 -26.45
C HIS A 70 4.97 -12.41 -27.32
N ASN A 71 3.65 -12.19 -27.27
CA ASN A 71 2.67 -12.99 -28.03
C ASN A 71 2.46 -12.50 -29.47
N GLN A 72 3.06 -11.37 -29.85
CA GLN A 72 2.96 -10.77 -31.21
C GLN A 72 4.21 -11.05 -32.07
N SER A 73 5.25 -11.67 -31.51
CA SER A 73 6.50 -12.00 -32.21
C SER A 73 6.61 -13.46 -32.63
N HIS A 74 5.48 -14.17 -32.71
CA HIS A 74 5.40 -15.60 -33.01
C HIS A 74 4.31 -15.88 -34.04
#